data_AF-X1R696-F1
#
_entry.id   AF-X1R696-F1
#
_cell.length_a   1.000
_cell.length_b   1.000
_cell.length_c   1.000
_cell.angle_alpha   90.00
_cell.angle_beta   90.00
_cell.angle_gamma   90.00
#
_symmetry.space_group_name_H-M   'P 1'
#
loop_
_entity.id
_entity.type
_entity.pdbx_description
1 polymer ?
#
loop_
_entity_poly.entity_id
_entity_poly.type
_entity_poly.pdbx_seq_one_letter_code
_entity_poly.pdbx_strand_id
1 'polypeptide(L)' 'MAWKASLFASKRYDQIVLVDPSQKPYFADYGIPEDKLTVIRNGVDTELFSPRTNENDKDGIVDFVYVGRLSYDKGVDI' A
#
# COMPACT_ATOMS: atom_id res chain seq x y z
N MET A 1 -1.83 17.00 7.81
CA MET A 1 -3.12 17.51 8.33
C MET A 1 -4.18 16.41 8.34
N ALA A 2 -4.57 15.87 7.18
CA ALA A 2 -5.62 14.83 7.08
C ALA A 2 -5.36 13.58 7.96
N TRP A 3 -4.12 13.09 7.98
CA TRP A 3 -3.74 11.87 8.69
C TRP A 3 -3.99 11.90 10.21
N LYS A 4 -3.64 13.01 10.89
CA LYS A 4 -3.88 13.16 12.34
C LYS A 4 -5.38 13.21 12.67
N ALA A 5 -6.18 13.80 11.79
CA ALA A 5 -7.63 13.84 11.94
C ALA A 5 -8.25 12.44 11.78
N SER A 6 -7.77 11.65 10.81
CA SER A 6 -8.19 10.26 10.62
C SER A 6 -7.91 9.40 11.85
N LEU A 7 -6.72 9.54 12.46
CA LEU A 7 -6.38 8.83 13.69
C LEU A 7 -7.30 9.20 14.86
N PHE A 8 -7.55 10.50 15.05
CA PHE A 8 -8.46 10.95 16.09
C PHE A 8 -9.86 10.37 15.92
N ALA A 9 -10.40 10.41 14.68
CA ALA A 9 -11.70 9.82 14.37
C ALA A 9 -11.73 8.31 14.61
N SER A 10 -10.65 7.61 14.25
CA SER A 10 -10.59 6.15 14.32
C SER A 10 -10.69 5.55 15.72
N LYS A 11 -10.44 6.35 16.77
CA LYS A 11 -10.72 5.95 18.17
C LYS A 11 -12.19 5.63 18.43
N ARG A 12 -13.10 6.16 17.60
CA ARG A 12 -14.54 5.95 17.70
C ARG A 12 -15.05 4.81 16.83
N TYR A 13 -14.20 4.18 16.01
CA TYR A 13 -14.62 3.07 15.15
C TYR A 13 -14.68 1.76 15.92
N ASP A 14 -15.58 0.87 15.49
CA ASP A 14 -15.69 -0.49 16.01
C ASP A 14 -14.61 -1.41 15.44
N GLN A 15 -14.29 -1.21 14.16
CA GLN A 15 -13.26 -1.93 13.42
C GLN A 15 -12.56 -1.01 12.42
N ILE A 16 -11.29 -1.28 12.17
CA ILE A 16 -10.44 -0.60 11.20
C ILE A 16 -9.81 -1.65 10.31
N VAL A 17 -10.01 -1.50 9.00
CA VAL A 17 -9.38 -2.34 7.99
C VAL A 17 -8.09 -1.68 7.52
N LEU A 18 -6.98 -2.41 7.64
CA LEU A 18 -5.65 -2.02 7.19
C LEU A 18 -5.28 -2.82 5.94
N VAL A 19 -4.59 -2.19 5.00
CA VAL A 19 -4.15 -2.87 3.76
C VAL A 19 -2.77 -3.53 3.92
N ASP A 20 -2.01 -3.10 4.93
CA ASP A 20 -0.67 -3.63 5.20
C ASP A 20 -0.43 -3.76 6.72
N PRO A 21 0.17 -4.87 7.19
CA PRO A 21 0.42 -5.08 8.63
C PRO A 21 1.40 -4.07 9.23
N SER A 22 2.28 -3.43 8.45
CA SER A 22 3.18 -2.38 8.94
C SER A 22 2.46 -1.13 9.45
N GLN A 23 1.17 -0.99 9.14
CA GLN A 23 0.33 0.09 9.66
C GLN A 23 -0.07 -0.14 11.12
N LYS A 24 -0.06 -1.39 11.62
CA LYS A 24 -0.53 -1.71 12.99
C LYS A 24 0.20 -0.94 14.09
N PRO A 25 1.55 -0.90 14.15
CA PRO A 25 2.27 -0.17 15.20
C PRO A 25 1.85 1.30 15.27
N TYR A 26 1.62 1.91 14.11
CA TYR A 26 1.22 3.30 14.04
C TYR A 26 -0.15 3.57 14.70
N PHE A 27 -1.13 2.68 14.55
CA PHE A 27 -2.41 2.81 15.24
C PHE A 27 -2.32 2.46 16.73
N ALA A 28 -1.48 1.47 17.08
CA ALA A 28 -1.22 1.09 18.46
C ALA A 28 -0.59 2.24 19.26
N ASP A 29 0.39 2.93 18.69
CA ASP A 29 1.06 4.11 19.28
C ASP A 29 0.08 5.25 19.59
N TYR A 30 -1.06 5.30 18.89
CA TYR A 30 -2.14 6.28 19.11
C TYR A 30 -3.24 5.78 20.06
N GLY A 31 -3.07 4.60 20.65
CA GLY A 31 -3.95 4.00 21.65
C GLY A 31 -5.17 3.31 21.05
N ILE A 32 -5.09 2.83 19.80
CA ILE A 32 -6.14 2.00 19.24
C ILE A 32 -5.89 0.54 19.63
N PRO A 33 -6.86 -0.13 20.26
CA PRO A 33 -6.77 -1.54 20.63
C PRO A 33 -6.54 -2.45 19.41
N GLU A 34 -5.68 -3.47 19.56
CA GLU A 34 -5.33 -4.38 18.47
C GLU A 34 -6.52 -5.20 17.97
N ASP A 35 -7.48 -5.54 18.84
CA ASP A 35 -8.71 -6.26 18.51
C ASP A 35 -9.65 -5.45 17.59
N LYS A 36 -9.39 -4.15 17.41
CA LYS A 36 -10.06 -3.30 16.42
C LYS A 36 -9.34 -3.24 15.07
N LEU A 37 -8.14 -3.81 14.95
CA LEU A 37 -7.30 -3.70 13.75
C LEU A 37 -7.31 -5.02 12.97
N THR A 38 -8.02 -5.03 11.85
CA THR A 38 -8.06 -6.17 10.92
C THR A 38 -7.26 -5.86 9.67
N VAL A 39 -6.38 -6.75 9.24
CA VAL A 39 -5.61 -6.59 7.99
C VAL A 39 -6.31 -7.34 6.86
N ILE A 40 -6.71 -6.62 5.82
CA ILE A 40 -7.20 -7.17 4.55
C ILE A 40 -6.35 -6.56 3.44
N ARG A 41 -5.44 -7.37 2.87
CA ARG A 41 -4.56 -6.91 1.79
C ARG A 41 -5.36 -6.61 0.53
N ASN A 42 -4.89 -5.64 -0.24
CA ASN A 42 -5.47 -5.34 -1.55
C ASN A 42 -5.34 -6.56 -2.46
N GLY A 43 -6.42 -6.84 -3.20
CA GLY A 43 -6.39 -7.79 -4.31
C GLY A 43 -5.91 -7.13 -5.60
N VAL A 44 -5.54 -7.96 -6.58
CA VAL A 44 -5.29 -7.58 -7.96
C VAL A 44 -5.97 -8.58 -8.88
N ASP A 45 -6.46 -8.12 -10.03
CA ASP A 45 -7.03 -8.98 -11.06
C ASP A 45 -5.89 -9.77 -11.75
N THR A 46 -5.87 -11.09 -11.53
CA THR A 46 -4.82 -11.97 -12.05
C THR A 46 -5.01 -12.33 -13.53
N GLU A 47 -6.20 -12.14 -14.07
CA GLU A 47 -6.45 -12.34 -15.50
C GLU A 47 -5.91 -11.14 -16.29
N LEU A 48 -6.20 -9.92 -15.80
CA LEU A 48 -5.69 -8.68 -16.38
C LEU A 48 -4.17 -8.55 -16.24
N PHE A 49 -3.63 -8.83 -15.04
CA PHE A 49 -2.21 -8.71 -14.74
C PHE A 49 -1.51 -10.07 -14.78
N SER A 50 -1.45 -10.66 -15.97
CA SER A 50 -0.76 -11.91 -16.24
C SER A 50 0.48 -11.69 -17.11
N PRO A 51 1.62 -12.35 -16.82
CA PRO A 51 2.78 -12.31 -17.71
C PRO A 51 2.39 -12.87 -19.08
N ARG A 52 2.66 -12.11 -20.14
CA ARG A 52 2.56 -12.64 -21.50
C ARG A 52 3.84 -13.40 -21.82
N THR A 53 3.72 -14.56 -22.44
CA THR A 53 4.84 -15.25 -23.08
C THR A 53 5.25 -14.45 -24.32
N ASN A 54 6.20 -13.54 -24.18
CA ASN A 54 6.84 -12.88 -25.31
C ASN A 54 8.18 -13.59 -25.60
N GLU A 55 8.35 -14.07 -26.83
CA GLU A 55 9.55 -14.78 -27.26
C GLU A 55 10.73 -13.85 -27.61
N ASN A 56 10.51 -12.52 -27.56
CA ASN A 56 11.43 -11.51 -28.09
C ASN A 56 12.32 -10.79 -27.05
N ASP A 57 12.36 -11.23 -25.80
CA ASP A 57 13.15 -10.60 -24.70
C ASP A 57 14.69 -10.86 -24.79
N LYS A 58 15.26 -10.94 -25.99
CA LYS A 58 16.67 -11.36 -26.20
C LYS A 58 17.53 -10.34 -26.94
N ASP A 59 17.40 -9.05 -26.64
CA ASP A 59 18.36 -8.04 -27.13
C ASP A 59 19.58 -7.83 -26.19
N GLY A 60 19.55 -8.44 -24.99
CA GLY A 60 20.63 -8.36 -24.00
C GLY A 60 20.62 -7.07 -23.17
N ILE A 61 19.56 -6.25 -23.27
CA ILE A 61 19.37 -5.02 -22.51
C ILE A 61 18.57 -5.31 -21.25
N VAL A 62 18.89 -4.60 -20.16
CA VAL A 62 18.14 -4.66 -18.90
C VAL A 62 17.36 -3.36 -18.75
N ASP A 63 16.04 -3.45 -18.82
CA ASP A 63 15.15 -2.31 -18.62
C ASP A 63 14.79 -2.11 -17.15
N PHE A 64 14.89 -0.86 -16.68
CA PHE A 64 14.38 -0.44 -15.38
C PHE A 64 13.15 0.44 -15.58
N VAL A 65 11.98 -0.04 -15.15
CA VAL A 65 10.71 0.68 -15.29
C VAL A 65 10.21 1.15 -13.94
N TYR A 66 9.85 2.43 -13.86
CA TYR A 66 9.17 3.02 -12.71
C TYR A 66 7.70 3.31 -13.05
N VAL A 67 6.77 2.84 -12.21
CA VAL A 67 5.35 3.14 -12.32
C VAL A 67 4.84 3.67 -10.98
N GLY A 68 4.55 4.96 -10.93
CA GLY A 68 4.06 5.62 -9.72
C GLY A 68 3.72 7.08 -9.99
N ARG A 69 3.00 7.71 -9.05
CA ARG A 69 2.84 9.16 -9.07
C ARG A 69 4.20 9.80 -8.85
N LEU A 70 4.49 10.86 -9.59
CA LEU A 70 5.65 11.70 -9.33
C LEU A 70 5.36 12.47 -8.03
N SER A 71 5.95 12.02 -6.93
CA SER A 71 5.80 12.63 -5.63
C SER A 71 6.88 12.16 -4.66
N TYR A 72 7.21 12.99 -3.67
CA TYR A 72 8.24 12.68 -2.67
C TYR A 72 7.97 11.39 -1.89
N ASP A 73 6.71 11.06 -1.59
CA ASP A 73 6.36 9.79 -0.92
C ASP A 73 6.69 8.54 -1.75
N LYS A 74 6.96 8.73 -3.05
CA LYS A 74 7.40 7.68 -3.97
C LYS A 74 8.88 7.74 -4.29
N GLY A 75 9.64 8.59 -3.60
CA GLY A 75 11.10 8.74 -3.79
C GLY A 75 11.48 9.34 -5.13
N VAL A 76 10.57 10.08 -5.77
CA VAL A 76 10.83 10.81 -7.01
C VAL A 76 10.88 12.29 -6.71
N ASP A 77 12.04 12.89 -6.97
CA ASP A 77 12.24 14.33 -6.91
C ASP A 77 11.72 14.96 -8.21
N ILE A 78 10.91 16.02 -8.09
CA ILE A 78 10.44 16.87 -9.20
C ILE A 78 11.02 18.26 -9.01
#